data_AF-A0A2R4XKT8-F1
#
_entry.id   AF-A0A2R4XKT8-F1
#
_cell.length_a   1.000
_cell.length_b   1.000
_cell.length_c   1.000
_cell.angle_alpha   90.00
_cell.angle_beta   90.00
_cell.angle_gamma   90.00
#
_symmetry.space_group_name_H-M   'P 1'
#
loop_
_entity.id
_entity.type
_entity.pdbx_description
1 polymer ?
#
loop_
_entity_poly.entity_id
_entity_poly.type
_entity_poly.pdbx_seq_one_letter_code
_entity_poly.pdbx_strand_id
1 'polypeptide(L)'
;MKLEALLRWVLFPGVFAALMLHAYTCFFIPEGATDGFLAGLFALSVLPYLACVAIGVRTTRGLLMAACAIAPMLLFDSLAFHEAIIAPTSSTSSLVLLVVPVLNLGVLLMGFLVGWIVFALCRRSETKGTL
;
A
#
# COMPACT_ATOMS: atom_id res chain seq x y z
N MET A 1 -2.68 8.70 -22.38
CA MET A 1 -1.20 8.62 -22.25
C MET A 1 -0.63 9.34 -21.03
N LYS A 2 -0.86 10.66 -20.80
CA LYS A 2 -0.26 11.37 -19.64
C LYS A 2 -0.70 10.84 -18.27
N LEU A 3 -2.00 10.53 -18.09
CA LEU A 3 -2.53 10.05 -16.80
C LEU A 3 -1.99 8.66 -16.41
N GLU A 4 -1.94 7.71 -17.33
CA GLU A 4 -1.41 6.37 -17.05
C GLU A 4 0.06 6.40 -16.65
N ALA A 5 0.86 7.24 -17.31
CA ALA A 5 2.26 7.44 -16.94
C ALA A 5 2.36 7.98 -15.51
N LEU A 6 1.55 8.98 -15.13
CA LEU A 6 1.51 9.51 -13.77
C LEU A 6 1.10 8.44 -12.75
N LEU A 7 0.06 7.65 -13.02
CA LEU A 7 -0.39 6.60 -12.10
C LEU A 7 0.67 5.50 -11.93
N ARG A 8 1.41 5.16 -12.98
CA ARG A 8 2.56 4.23 -12.88
C ARG A 8 3.70 4.80 -12.04
N TRP A 9 3.95 6.11 -12.15
CA TRP A 9 4.91 6.83 -11.30
C TRP A 9 4.51 6.90 -9.83
N VAL A 10 3.24 6.68 -9.50
CA VAL A 10 2.81 6.49 -8.10
C VAL A 10 2.91 5.03 -7.70
N LEU A 11 2.40 4.12 -8.54
CA LEU A 11 2.32 2.70 -8.26
C LEU A 11 3.69 2.06 -8.00
N PHE A 12 4.63 2.17 -8.95
CA PHE A 12 5.89 1.44 -8.85
C PHE A 12 6.79 1.96 -7.73
N PRO A 13 7.02 3.28 -7.59
CA PRO A 13 7.81 3.79 -6.47
C PRO A 13 7.16 3.53 -5.12
N GLY A 14 5.82 3.63 -5.01
CA GLY A 14 5.12 3.35 -3.76
C GLY A 14 5.23 1.89 -3.32
N VAL A 15 5.09 0.95 -4.26
CA VAL A 15 5.30 -0.48 -3.98
C VAL A 15 6.76 -0.76 -3.62
N PHE A 16 7.71 -0.17 -4.35
CA PHE A 16 9.13 -0.32 -4.05
C PHE A 16 9.46 0.22 -2.64
N ALA A 17 8.95 1.40 -2.28
CA ALA A 17 9.13 1.98 -0.96
C ALA A 17 8.55 1.06 0.14
N ALA A 18 7.35 0.50 -0.06
CA ALA A 18 6.76 -0.44 0.87
C ALA A 18 7.60 -1.72 1.03
N LEU A 19 8.06 -2.30 -0.08
CA LEU A 19 8.93 -3.48 -0.07
C LEU A 19 10.23 -3.22 0.70
N MET A 20 10.86 -2.06 0.48
CA MET A 20 12.07 -1.67 1.19
C MET A 20 11.81 -1.45 2.68
N LEU A 21 10.73 -0.76 3.04
CA LEU A 21 10.36 -0.52 4.44
C LEU A 21 10.12 -1.82 5.19
N HIS A 22 9.34 -2.74 4.61
CA HIS A 22 9.03 -4.03 5.25
C HIS A 22 10.24 -4.96 5.28
N ALA A 23 11.08 -4.95 4.23
CA ALA A 23 12.32 -5.73 4.22
C ALA A 23 13.28 -5.22 5.30
N TYR A 24 13.44 -3.91 5.43
CA TYR A 24 14.25 -3.28 6.47
C TYR A 24 13.75 -3.67 7.88
N THR A 25 12.44 -3.56 8.09
CA THR A 25 11.79 -3.87 9.37
C THR A 25 11.90 -5.34 9.76
N CYS A 26 11.74 -6.27 8.81
CA CYS A 26 11.69 -7.70 9.12
C CYS A 26 13.06 -8.40 9.08
N PHE A 27 14.04 -7.87 8.33
CA PHE A 27 15.31 -8.58 8.09
C PHE A 27 16.56 -7.82 8.51
N PHE A 28 16.50 -6.50 8.70
CA PHE A 28 17.68 -5.68 9.03
C PHE A 28 17.65 -5.13 10.46
N ILE A 29 16.47 -4.86 11.03
CA ILE A 29 16.34 -4.39 12.41
C ILE A 29 16.45 -5.51 13.45
N PRO A 30 15.82 -6.69 13.28
CA PRO A 30 15.82 -7.70 14.33
C PRO A 30 17.23 -8.21 14.65
N GLU A 31 17.58 -8.24 15.92
CA GLU A 31 18.82 -8.85 16.41
C GLU A 31 18.65 -10.37 16.51
N GLY A 32 19.04 -11.10 15.47
CA GLY A 32 18.97 -12.56 15.45
C GLY A 32 18.87 -13.17 14.06
N ALA A 33 18.82 -14.50 14.02
CA ALA A 33 18.54 -15.21 12.77
C ALA A 33 17.08 -14.95 12.36
N THR A 34 16.85 -14.73 11.06
CA THR A 34 15.51 -14.63 10.50
C THR A 34 14.73 -15.91 10.79
N ASP A 35 13.64 -15.78 11.55
CA ASP A 35 12.73 -16.88 11.84
C ASP A 35 11.54 -16.90 10.87
N GLY A 36 10.77 -17.99 10.91
CA GLY A 36 9.58 -18.14 10.06
C GLY A 36 8.50 -17.11 10.36
N PHE A 37 8.50 -16.52 11.56
CA PHE A 37 7.55 -15.48 11.93
C PHE A 37 7.84 -14.17 11.19
N LEU A 38 9.09 -13.70 11.18
CA LEU A 38 9.51 -12.50 10.44
C LEU A 38 9.29 -12.65 8.93
N ALA A 39 9.56 -13.84 8.38
CA ALA A 39 9.27 -14.14 6.99
C ALA A 39 7.75 -14.09 6.69
N GLY A 40 6.93 -14.63 7.59
CA GLY A 40 5.47 -14.57 7.50
C GLY A 40 4.92 -13.14 7.62
N LEU A 41 5.48 -12.36 8.54
CA LEU A 41 5.12 -10.95 8.73
C LEU A 41 5.46 -10.11 7.50
N PHE A 42 6.64 -10.30 6.92
CA PHE A 42 7.02 -9.67 5.67
C PHE A 42 6.03 -10.04 4.55
N ALA A 43 5.75 -11.34 4.38
CA ALA A 43 4.84 -11.83 3.35
C ALA A 43 3.43 -11.24 3.49
N LEU A 44 2.90 -11.17 4.72
CA LEU A 44 1.60 -10.56 5.00
C LEU A 44 1.60 -9.06 4.68
N SER A 45 2.66 -8.35 5.07
CA SER A 45 2.78 -6.89 4.93
C SER A 45 2.90 -6.43 3.48
N VAL A 46 3.58 -7.21 2.63
CA VAL A 46 3.74 -6.87 1.20
C VAL A 46 2.57 -7.32 0.34
N LEU A 47 1.73 -8.25 0.82
CA LEU A 47 0.59 -8.80 0.09
C LEU A 47 -0.36 -7.74 -0.49
N PRO A 48 -0.82 -6.71 0.25
CA PRO A 48 -1.69 -5.68 -0.32
C PRO A 48 -1.01 -4.88 -1.44
N TYR A 49 0.30 -4.65 -1.35
CA TYR A 49 1.07 -3.97 -2.40
C TYR A 49 1.23 -4.82 -3.66
N LEU A 50 1.43 -6.13 -3.49
CA LEU A 50 1.46 -7.07 -4.62
C LEU A 50 0.10 -7.16 -5.30
N ALA A 51 -1.00 -7.11 -4.54
CA ALA A 51 -2.36 -7.02 -5.09
C ALA A 51 -2.55 -5.73 -5.92
N CYS A 52 -2.05 -4.59 -5.42
CA CYS A 52 -2.03 -3.33 -6.16
C CYS A 52 -1.28 -3.44 -7.49
N VAL A 53 -0.11 -4.10 -7.54
CA VAL A 53 0.60 -4.33 -8.80
C VAL A 53 -0.20 -5.25 -9.72
N ALA A 54 -0.64 -6.40 -9.22
CA ALA A 54 -1.31 -7.43 -10.00
C ALA A 54 -2.58 -6.91 -10.70
N ILE A 55 -3.31 -6.01 -10.04
CA ILE A 55 -4.56 -5.41 -10.55
C ILE A 55 -4.25 -4.12 -11.30
N GLY A 56 -3.32 -3.32 -10.79
CA GLY A 56 -2.90 -2.03 -11.32
C GLY A 56 -2.41 -2.11 -12.76
N VAL A 57 -1.53 -3.06 -13.07
CA VAL A 57 -0.87 -3.12 -14.39
C VAL A 57 -1.80 -3.54 -15.53
N ARG A 58 -3.00 -4.07 -15.23
CA ARG A 58 -3.89 -4.66 -16.25
C ARG A 58 -4.73 -3.63 -17.00
N THR A 59 -5.13 -2.54 -16.34
CA THR A 59 -6.05 -1.55 -16.91
C THR A 59 -5.83 -0.16 -16.32
N THR A 60 -6.21 0.90 -17.03
CA THR A 60 -6.20 2.29 -16.50
C THR A 60 -7.03 2.44 -15.23
N ARG A 61 -8.19 1.78 -15.18
CA ARG A 61 -9.05 1.73 -13.98
C ARG A 61 -8.31 1.07 -12.82
N GLY A 62 -7.65 -0.06 -13.08
CA GLY A 62 -6.82 -0.76 -12.10
C GLY A 62 -5.69 0.12 -11.56
N LEU A 63 -4.99 0.85 -12.45
CA LEU A 63 -3.94 1.80 -12.04
C LEU A 63 -4.48 2.85 -11.07
N LEU A 64 -5.67 3.40 -11.34
CA LEU A 64 -6.28 4.41 -10.47
C LEU A 64 -6.66 3.81 -9.11
N MET A 65 -7.30 2.64 -9.10
CA MET A 65 -7.63 1.90 -7.87
C MET A 65 -6.38 1.61 -7.03
N ALA A 66 -5.32 1.12 -7.65
CA ALA A 66 -4.04 0.83 -6.99
C ALA A 66 -3.38 2.10 -6.44
N ALA A 67 -3.35 3.20 -7.21
CA ALA A 67 -2.79 4.47 -6.77
C ALA A 67 -3.55 5.05 -5.55
N CYS A 68 -4.88 4.96 -5.54
CA CYS A 68 -5.71 5.39 -4.41
C CYS A 68 -5.50 4.56 -3.14
N ALA A 69 -5.09 3.30 -3.25
CA ALA A 69 -4.80 2.44 -2.11
C ALA A 69 -3.37 2.63 -1.58
N ILE A 70 -2.37 2.78 -2.45
CA ILE A 70 -0.95 2.79 -2.07
C ILE A 70 -0.61 3.92 -1.11
N ALA A 71 -1.09 5.13 -1.39
CA ALA A 71 -0.76 6.30 -0.58
C ALA A 71 -1.17 6.14 0.90
N PRO A 72 -2.44 5.81 1.24
CA PRO A 72 -2.83 5.62 2.64
C PRO A 72 -2.19 4.38 3.28
N MET A 73 -1.99 3.28 2.55
CA MET A 73 -1.30 2.10 3.12
C MET A 73 0.13 2.43 3.51
N LEU A 74 0.89 3.09 2.62
CA LEU A 74 2.28 3.47 2.88
C LEU A 74 2.38 4.50 4.01
N LEU A 75 1.39 5.38 4.14
CA LEU A 75 1.29 6.29 5.28
C LEU A 75 1.14 5.52 6.60
N PHE A 76 0.21 4.56 6.67
CA PHE A 76 0.04 3.77 7.88
C PHE A 76 1.27 2.93 8.21
N ASP A 77 1.92 2.33 7.22
CA ASP A 77 3.17 1.60 7.45
C ASP A 77 4.29 2.51 7.95
N SER A 78 4.39 3.73 7.42
CA SER A 78 5.38 4.71 7.90
C SER A 78 5.12 5.14 9.34
N LEU A 79 3.84 5.34 9.71
CA LEU A 79 3.45 5.65 11.08
C LEU A 79 3.70 4.46 12.02
N ALA A 80 3.39 3.23 11.57
CA ALA A 80 3.66 2.00 12.31
C ALA A 80 5.15 1.82 12.58
N PHE A 81 5.97 2.06 11.55
CA PHE A 81 7.42 2.00 11.67
C PHE A 81 7.96 3.04 12.66
N HIS A 82 7.49 4.28 12.56
CA HIS A 82 7.89 5.34 13.48
C HIS A 82 7.52 5.01 14.93
N GLU A 83 6.29 4.56 15.17
CA GLU A 83 5.81 4.19 16.51
C GLU A 83 6.54 2.95 17.05
N ALA A 84 6.82 1.95 16.23
CA ALA A 84 7.44 0.72 16.72
C ALA A 84 8.96 0.83 16.92
N ILE A 85 9.64 1.64 16.09
CA ILE A 85 11.11 1.62 16.00
C ILE A 85 11.76 2.94 16.39
N ILE A 86 11.20 4.09 15.99
CA ILE A 86 11.86 5.40 16.16
C ILE A 86 11.52 6.01 17.52
N ALA A 87 10.22 6.10 17.83
CA ALA A 87 9.73 6.77 19.02
C ALA A 87 8.60 5.98 19.67
N PRO A 88 8.90 4.81 20.29
CA PRO A 88 7.89 4.01 20.96
C PRO A 88 7.29 4.74 22.15
N THR A 89 5.97 4.87 22.14
CA THR A 89 5.21 5.53 23.22
C THR A 89 4.73 4.57 24.30
N SER A 90 4.72 3.26 24.01
CA SER A 90 4.20 2.23 24.91
C SER A 90 5.00 0.93 24.83
N SER A 91 4.85 0.06 25.84
CA SER A 91 5.42 -1.29 25.82
C SER A 91 4.79 -2.21 24.77
N THR A 92 3.66 -1.83 24.19
CA THR A 92 2.96 -2.57 23.13
C THR A 92 3.15 -1.95 21.74
N SER A 93 4.03 -0.96 21.57
CA SER A 93 4.21 -0.26 20.29
C SER A 93 4.70 -1.19 19.16
N SER A 94 5.46 -2.25 19.47
CA SER A 94 5.86 -3.26 18.48
C SER A 94 4.67 -4.05 17.90
N LEU A 95 3.56 -4.15 18.62
CA LEU A 95 2.35 -4.86 18.20
C LEU A 95 1.68 -4.16 17.00
N VAL A 96 1.93 -2.87 16.82
CA VAL A 96 1.45 -2.08 15.67
C VAL A 96 1.98 -2.65 14.35
N LEU A 97 3.21 -3.22 14.34
CA LEU A 97 3.78 -3.87 13.15
C LEU A 97 3.01 -5.12 12.72
N LEU A 98 2.25 -5.75 13.61
CA LEU A 98 1.38 -6.89 13.28
C LEU A 98 -0.03 -6.43 12.88
N VAL A 99 -0.56 -5.41 13.55
CA VAL A 99 -1.93 -4.92 13.35
C VAL A 99 -2.07 -4.15 12.05
N VAL A 100 -1.11 -3.29 11.72
CA VAL A 100 -1.20 -2.41 10.54
C VAL A 100 -1.21 -3.17 9.22
N PRO A 101 -0.41 -4.24 9.00
CA PRO A 101 -0.55 -5.09 7.81
C PRO A 101 -1.97 -5.64 7.60
N VAL A 102 -2.65 -6.04 8.68
CA VAL A 102 -4.03 -6.51 8.62
C VAL A 102 -4.99 -5.37 8.29
N LEU A 103 -4.81 -4.20 8.91
CA LEU A 103 -5.60 -3.01 8.57
C LEU A 103 -5.40 -2.57 7.11
N ASN A 104 -4.19 -2.72 6.57
CA ASN A 104 -3.88 -2.38 5.18
C ASN A 104 -4.64 -3.24 4.16
N LEU A 105 -5.06 -4.45 4.52
CA LEU A 105 -6.00 -5.22 3.70
C LEU A 105 -7.37 -4.53 3.59
N GLY A 106 -7.86 -3.92 4.68
CA GLY A 106 -9.07 -3.09 4.65
C GLY A 106 -8.86 -1.80 3.86
N VAL A 107 -7.73 -1.13 4.06
CA VAL A 107 -7.38 0.11 3.33
C VAL A 107 -7.25 -0.14 1.83
N LEU A 108 -6.70 -1.30 1.42
CA LEU A 108 -6.66 -1.74 0.04
C LEU A 108 -8.07 -1.74 -0.59
N LEU A 109 -9.03 -2.39 0.07
CA LEU A 109 -10.41 -2.46 -0.40
C LEU A 109 -11.03 -1.07 -0.51
N MET A 110 -10.82 -0.22 0.50
CA MET A 110 -11.32 1.15 0.50
C MET A 110 -10.71 1.99 -0.63
N GLY A 111 -9.39 1.93 -0.83
CA GLY A 111 -8.70 2.62 -1.91
C GLY A 111 -9.17 2.16 -3.28
N PHE A 112 -9.45 0.87 -3.44
CA PHE A 112 -10.00 0.31 -4.67
C PHE A 112 -11.43 0.79 -4.94
N LEU A 113 -12.28 0.83 -3.92
CA LEU A 113 -13.64 1.37 -4.03
C LEU A 113 -13.60 2.85 -4.44
N VAL A 114 -12.73 3.65 -3.81
CA VAL A 114 -12.55 5.07 -4.14
C VAL A 114 -12.08 5.23 -5.59
N GLY A 115 -11.03 4.52 -6.00
CA GLY A 115 -10.51 4.62 -7.37
C GLY A 115 -11.53 4.17 -8.42
N TRP A 116 -12.37 3.18 -8.11
CA TRP A 116 -13.49 2.79 -8.97
C TRP A 116 -14.50 3.95 -9.09
N ILE A 117 -14.96 4.51 -7.98
CA ILE A 117 -15.95 5.60 -7.97
C ILE A 117 -15.43 6.80 -8.77
N VAL A 118 -14.19 7.20 -8.54
CA VAL A 118 -13.55 8.29 -9.28
C VAL A 118 -13.54 8.00 -10.78
N PHE A 119 -13.13 6.79 -11.19
CA PHE A 119 -13.15 6.39 -12.59
C PHE A 119 -14.55 6.49 -13.21
N ALA A 120 -15.58 6.02 -12.49
CA ALA A 120 -16.96 6.07 -12.96
C ALA A 120 -17.47 7.51 -13.13
N LEU A 121 -17.12 8.42 -12.21
CA LEU A 121 -17.49 9.83 -12.28
C LEU A 121 -16.80 10.54 -13.44
N CYS A 122 -15.50 10.31 -13.63
CA CYS A 122 -14.74 10.87 -14.76
C CYS A 122 -15.35 10.43 -16.10
N ARG A 123 -15.64 9.13 -16.26
CA ARG A 123 -16.26 8.61 -17.49
C ARG A 123 -17.64 9.22 -17.75
N ARG A 124 -18.44 9.44 -16.69
CA ARG A 124 -19.78 10.04 -16.81
C ARG A 124 -19.72 11.52 -17.23
N SER A 125 -18.68 12.24 -16.80
CA SER A 125 -18.48 13.65 -17.16
C SER A 125 -18.17 13.81 -18.65
N GLU A 126 -17.34 12.93 -19.22
CA GLU A 126 -16.99 12.97 -20.65
C GLU A 126 -18.22 12.77 -21.55
N THR A 127 -19.12 11.85 -21.18
CA THR A 127 -20.34 11.60 -21.96
C THR A 127 -21.32 12.78 -21.96
N LYS A 128 -21.31 13.62 -20.93
CA LYS A 128 -22.18 14.81 -20.83
C LYS A 128 -21.62 16.03 -21.57
N GLY A 129 -20.31 16.10 -21.82
CA GLY A 129 -19.66 17.23 -22.50
C GLY A 129 -19.66 17.13 -24.04
N THR A 130 -20.14 16.02 -24.60
CA THR A 130 -20.18 15.77 -26.06
C THR A 130 -21.59 15.85 -26.65
N LEU A 131 -22.56 16.39 -25.92
CA LEU A 131 -23.93 16.74 -26.37
C LEU A 131 -24.06 18.26 -26.41
#